data_AF-A0A1F2R5X1-F1
#
_entry.id   AF-A0A1F2R5X1-F1
#
_cell.length_a   1.000
_cell.length_b   1.000
_cell.length_c   1.000
_cell.angle_alpha   90.00
_cell.angle_beta   90.00
_cell.angle_gamma   90.00
#
_symmetry.space_group_name_H-M   'P 1'
#
loop_
_entity.id
_entity.type
_entity.pdbx_description
1 polymer ?
#
loop_
_entity_poly.entity_id
_entity_poly.type
_entity_poly.pdbx_seq_one_letter_code
_entity_poly.pdbx_strand_id
1 'polypeptide(L)'
;MEVDAELFELAPEEIEVSLRLKGPGGRHQLLHYLRPPALDDWREYERNLRSTVESVENDGEETLRFDSCAVEAAAALYDRLFRRAQGYRAGESSNGIAAERIPLHHKELVVRGLSDVAPATPEESAEPPEAVPFPLDAETVEARLEATRAGAKHRNLVHVFRPPTAADRVEYSRVHSLALYVRGSQTLKSLLPSRLPGLVALYDKLVLDARGYAVAGQPLADRAAIVRHMDPLHKKVAVQALFEE
;
A
#
# COMPACT_ATOMS: atom_id res chain seq x y z
N MET A 1 17.39 9.48 26.07
CA MET A 1 18.32 8.91 25.08
C MET A 1 17.44 8.59 23.89
N GLU A 2 17.26 9.56 22.98
CA GLU A 2 16.47 9.35 21.76
C GLU A 2 17.20 8.28 20.94
N VAL A 3 16.55 7.15 20.76
CA VAL A 3 16.98 6.16 19.78
C VAL A 3 16.74 6.84 18.44
N ASP A 4 17.81 7.09 17.69
CA ASP A 4 17.73 7.62 16.32
C ASP A 4 16.78 6.69 15.54
N ALA A 5 15.54 7.15 15.34
CA ALA A 5 14.52 6.32 14.73
C ALA A 5 14.88 6.13 13.27
N GLU A 6 15.14 4.88 12.87
CA GLU A 6 15.53 4.55 11.51
C GLU A 6 14.45 5.02 10.53
N LEU A 7 14.82 5.97 9.66
CA LEU A 7 13.91 6.59 8.70
C LEU A 7 13.44 5.56 7.67
N PHE A 8 12.19 5.69 7.23
CA PHE A 8 11.65 4.86 6.15
C PHE A 8 12.22 5.31 4.80
N GLU A 9 13.09 4.49 4.22
CA GLU A 9 13.71 4.77 2.92
C GLU A 9 12.70 4.64 1.77
N LEU A 10 12.43 5.70 1.01
CA LEU A 10 11.40 5.69 -0.04
C LEU A 10 11.89 5.14 -1.38
N ALA A 11 13.15 5.39 -1.74
CA ALA A 11 13.70 5.06 -3.05
C ALA A 11 14.99 4.23 -2.97
N PRO A 12 14.98 3.06 -2.28
CA PRO A 12 16.14 2.20 -2.27
C PRO A 12 16.38 1.60 -3.65
N GLU A 13 17.61 1.18 -3.96
CA GLU A 13 17.87 0.44 -5.21
C GLU A 13 17.18 -0.94 -5.22
N GLU A 14 17.17 -1.61 -4.05
CA GLU A 14 16.48 -2.87 -3.81
C GLU A 14 15.71 -2.82 -2.49
N ILE A 15 14.52 -3.42 -2.47
CA ILE A 15 13.74 -3.69 -1.28
C ILE A 15 14.00 -5.13 -0.86
N GLU A 16 14.50 -5.31 0.36
CA GLU A 16 14.60 -6.61 1.00
C GLU A 16 13.30 -6.95 1.73
N VAL A 17 12.74 -8.13 1.45
CA VAL A 17 11.61 -8.72 2.17
C VAL A 17 12.03 -10.06 2.75
N SER A 18 11.98 -10.19 4.07
CA SER A 18 12.33 -11.41 4.79
C SER A 18 11.09 -12.20 5.17
N LEU A 19 11.01 -13.46 4.73
CA LEU A 19 9.97 -14.40 5.13
C LEU A 19 10.55 -15.44 6.09
N ARG A 20 9.84 -15.69 7.19
CA ARG A 20 10.14 -16.79 8.12
C ARG A 20 9.04 -17.83 8.04
N LEU A 21 9.33 -18.95 7.40
CA LEU A 21 8.34 -20.00 7.12
C LEU A 21 8.74 -21.32 7.77
N LYS A 22 7.75 -22.12 8.16
CA LYS A 22 7.97 -23.49 8.63
C LYS A 22 7.78 -24.44 7.45
N GLY A 23 8.79 -25.24 7.14
CA GLY A 23 8.76 -26.20 6.04
C GLY A 23 9.35 -27.57 6.42
N PRO A 24 9.50 -28.47 5.44
CA PRO A 24 10.23 -29.72 5.63
C PRO A 24 11.66 -29.41 6.12
N GLY A 25 12.07 -30.03 7.23
CA GLY A 25 13.40 -29.79 7.82
C GLY A 25 13.50 -28.58 8.76
N GLY A 26 12.40 -27.89 9.08
CA GLY A 26 12.37 -26.90 10.17
C GLY A 26 11.94 -25.49 9.75
N ARG A 27 12.45 -24.49 10.45
CA ARG A 27 12.21 -23.07 10.14
C ARG A 27 13.22 -22.61 9.10
N HIS A 28 12.72 -21.97 8.05
CA HIS A 28 13.52 -21.43 6.96
C HIS A 28 13.38 -19.91 6.94
N GLN A 29 14.49 -19.22 6.68
CA GLN A 29 14.50 -17.79 6.41
C GLN A 29 14.77 -17.60 4.92
N LEU A 30 13.84 -16.93 4.25
CA LEU A 30 13.90 -16.66 2.82
C LEU A 30 14.04 -15.14 2.65
N LEU A 31 14.99 -14.73 1.83
CA LEU A 31 15.22 -13.31 1.54
C LEU A 31 14.86 -13.05 0.09
N HIS A 32 14.02 -12.05 -0.14
CA HIS A 32 13.58 -11.63 -1.45
C HIS A 32 14.05 -10.21 -1.70
N TYR A 33 14.59 -9.97 -2.89
CA TYR A 33 15.08 -8.66 -3.30
C TYR A 33 14.30 -8.21 -4.52
N LEU A 34 13.71 -7.03 -4.41
CA LEU A 34 12.77 -6.49 -5.38
C LEU A 34 13.21 -5.08 -5.76
N ARG A 35 12.93 -4.63 -6.98
CA ARG A 35 12.98 -3.19 -7.25
C ARG A 35 11.82 -2.48 -6.53
N PRO A 36 11.94 -1.19 -6.22
CA PRO A 36 10.80 -0.40 -5.79
C PRO A 36 9.64 -0.45 -6.80
N PRO A 37 8.39 -0.60 -6.34
CA PRO A 37 7.23 -0.48 -7.21
C PRO A 37 7.05 0.96 -7.70
N ALA A 38 6.74 1.10 -8.98
CA ALA A 38 6.29 2.37 -9.56
C ALA A 38 4.75 2.49 -9.46
N LEU A 39 4.22 3.68 -9.73
CA LEU A 39 2.77 3.92 -9.77
C LEU A 39 2.02 2.94 -10.68
N ASP A 40 2.57 2.64 -11.86
CA ASP A 40 1.93 1.71 -12.80
C ASP A 40 1.97 0.25 -12.34
N ASP A 41 2.93 -0.14 -11.49
CA ASP A 41 2.93 -1.47 -10.87
C ASP A 41 1.75 -1.59 -9.89
N TRP A 42 1.60 -0.59 -9.01
CA TRP A 42 0.49 -0.56 -8.04
C TRP A 42 -0.88 -0.41 -8.70
N ARG A 43 -0.98 0.39 -9.76
CA ARG A 43 -2.22 0.56 -10.53
C ARG A 43 -2.65 -0.73 -11.19
N GLU A 44 -1.72 -1.51 -11.74
CA GLU A 44 -2.02 -2.82 -12.33
C GLU A 44 -2.44 -3.82 -11.25
N TYR A 45 -1.71 -3.84 -10.13
CA TYR A 45 -2.04 -4.66 -8.97
C TYR A 45 -3.46 -4.38 -8.45
N GLU A 46 -3.81 -3.11 -8.20
CA GLU A 46 -5.17 -2.75 -7.75
C GLU A 46 -6.26 -3.10 -8.77
N ARG A 47 -5.97 -3.00 -10.06
CA ARG A 47 -6.93 -3.39 -11.10
C ARG A 47 -7.27 -4.87 -11.02
N ASN A 48 -6.26 -5.71 -10.75
CA ASN A 48 -6.43 -7.16 -10.64
C ASN A 48 -6.98 -7.60 -9.28
N LEU A 49 -6.82 -6.80 -8.22
CA LEU A 49 -7.50 -7.00 -6.93
C LEU A 49 -9.01 -6.78 -7.03
N ARG A 50 -9.42 -5.77 -7.82
CA ARG A 50 -10.81 -5.32 -7.94
C ARG A 50 -11.54 -6.16 -8.98
N SER A 51 -11.94 -7.32 -8.51
CA SER A 51 -12.97 -8.19 -9.07
C SER A 51 -14.15 -7.42 -9.60
N THR A 52 -14.69 -7.91 -10.70
CA THR A 52 -16.00 -7.46 -11.10
C THR A 52 -17.06 -8.00 -10.13
N VAL A 53 -18.07 -7.17 -9.82
CA VAL A 53 -19.31 -7.64 -9.22
C VAL A 53 -20.29 -7.94 -10.36
N GLU A 54 -20.62 -9.21 -10.55
CA GLU A 54 -21.66 -9.62 -11.50
C GLU A 54 -22.94 -9.89 -10.71
N SER A 55 -24.01 -9.16 -11.02
CA SER A 55 -25.36 -9.52 -10.60
C SER A 55 -25.92 -10.49 -11.62
N VAL A 56 -26.07 -11.76 -11.22
CA VAL A 56 -26.74 -12.79 -12.02
C VAL A 56 -28.12 -13.02 -11.44
N GLU A 57 -29.15 -12.76 -12.25
CA GLU A 57 -30.53 -13.10 -11.92
C GLU A 57 -30.76 -14.57 -12.30
N ASN A 58 -30.84 -15.44 -11.30
CA ASN A 58 -31.17 -16.86 -11.47
C ASN A 58 -32.50 -17.12 -10.76
N ASP A 59 -33.51 -17.57 -11.50
CA ASP A 59 -34.83 -17.94 -10.97
C ASP A 59 -35.51 -16.88 -10.06
N GLY A 60 -35.26 -15.59 -10.34
CA GLY A 60 -35.82 -14.46 -9.58
C GLY A 60 -35.04 -14.08 -8.31
N GLU A 61 -33.91 -14.75 -8.02
CA GLU A 61 -32.96 -14.35 -6.98
C GLU A 61 -31.73 -13.66 -7.60
N GLU A 62 -31.36 -12.50 -7.05
CA GLU A 62 -30.14 -11.79 -7.42
C GLU A 62 -28.96 -12.38 -6.66
N THR A 63 -28.00 -12.98 -7.37
CA THR A 63 -26.75 -13.45 -6.79
C THR A 63 -25.60 -12.54 -7.19
N LEU A 64 -24.85 -12.06 -6.19
CA LEU A 64 -23.64 -11.25 -6.40
C LEU A 64 -22.42 -12.16 -6.41
N ARG A 65 -21.71 -12.21 -7.53
CA ARG A 65 -20.44 -12.94 -7.64
C ARG A 65 -19.26 -11.97 -7.58
N PHE A 66 -18.31 -12.26 -6.68
CA PHE A 66 -17.04 -11.53 -6.54
C PHE A 66 -15.89 -12.43 -7.01
N ASP A 67 -15.36 -12.20 -8.20
CA ASP A 67 -14.19 -12.93 -8.71
C ASP A 67 -12.88 -12.22 -8.34
N SER A 68 -12.32 -12.46 -7.15
CA SER A 68 -11.01 -11.89 -6.73
C SER A 68 -9.86 -12.81 -7.05
N CYS A 69 -8.96 -12.32 -7.90
CA CYS A 69 -7.71 -12.98 -8.25
C CYS A 69 -6.56 -12.38 -7.43
N ALA A 70 -6.75 -12.22 -6.11
CA ALA A 70 -5.78 -11.52 -5.27
C ALA A 70 -4.40 -12.19 -5.25
N VAL A 71 -4.38 -13.51 -5.27
CA VAL A 71 -3.15 -14.31 -5.29
C VAL A 71 -2.43 -14.15 -6.63
N GLU A 72 -3.16 -14.17 -7.75
CA GLU A 72 -2.62 -13.95 -9.09
C GLU A 72 -2.14 -12.51 -9.28
N ALA A 73 -2.87 -11.53 -8.75
CA ALA A 73 -2.48 -10.12 -8.76
C ALA A 73 -1.16 -9.92 -8.02
N ALA A 74 -1.03 -10.54 -6.84
CA ALA A 74 0.20 -10.51 -6.06
C ALA A 74 1.35 -11.22 -6.79
N ALA A 75 1.10 -12.38 -7.40
CA ALA A 75 2.10 -13.09 -8.19
C ALA A 75 2.62 -12.26 -9.38
N ALA A 76 1.70 -11.64 -10.13
CA ALA A 76 2.04 -10.80 -11.28
C ALA A 76 2.83 -9.56 -10.86
N LEU A 77 2.46 -8.92 -9.74
CA LEU A 77 3.23 -7.81 -9.18
C LEU A 77 4.63 -8.28 -8.76
N TYR A 78 4.72 -9.38 -8.01
CA TYR A 78 6.00 -9.95 -7.58
C TYR A 78 6.92 -10.22 -8.76
N ASP A 79 6.44 -10.87 -9.81
CA ASP A 79 7.24 -11.24 -10.99
C ASP A 79 7.80 -10.00 -11.71
N ARG A 80 7.05 -8.90 -11.74
CA ARG A 80 7.50 -7.61 -12.29
C ARG A 80 8.57 -6.91 -11.45
N LEU A 81 8.55 -7.15 -10.15
CA LEU A 81 9.46 -6.50 -9.19
C LEU A 81 10.70 -7.35 -8.90
N PHE A 82 10.64 -8.65 -9.15
CA PHE A 82 11.64 -9.62 -8.74
C PHE A 82 13.03 -9.32 -9.31
N ARG A 83 14.04 -9.32 -8.43
CA ARG A 83 15.46 -9.29 -8.80
C ARG A 83 16.15 -10.61 -8.50
N ARG A 84 16.03 -11.07 -7.25
CA ARG A 84 16.67 -12.30 -6.76
C ARG A 84 16.03 -12.79 -5.48
N ALA A 85 16.24 -14.05 -5.14
CA ALA A 85 15.88 -14.64 -3.86
C ALA A 85 16.99 -15.53 -3.30
N GLN A 86 17.05 -15.64 -1.98
CA GLN A 86 17.98 -16.50 -1.23
C GLN A 86 17.21 -17.38 -0.25
N GLY A 87 17.84 -18.48 0.17
CA GLY A 87 17.26 -19.45 1.11
C GLY A 87 16.49 -20.59 0.46
N TYR A 88 16.29 -20.57 -0.86
CA TYR A 88 15.73 -21.72 -1.59
C TYR A 88 16.84 -22.67 -2.03
N ARG A 89 16.56 -23.97 -1.93
CA ARG A 89 17.41 -25.01 -2.50
C ARG A 89 17.09 -25.15 -3.99
N ALA A 90 17.79 -24.42 -4.84
CA ALA A 90 17.80 -24.72 -6.26
C ALA A 90 18.63 -26.00 -6.49
N GLY A 91 18.18 -26.93 -7.33
CA GLY A 91 19.04 -28.01 -7.83
C GLY A 91 20.29 -27.47 -8.52
N GLU A 92 21.21 -28.35 -8.96
CA GLU A 92 22.61 -28.09 -9.40
C GLU A 92 22.88 -26.94 -10.40
N SER A 93 21.86 -26.25 -10.90
CA SER A 93 21.99 -25.00 -11.63
C SER A 93 22.48 -23.85 -10.72
N SER A 94 23.73 -23.44 -10.88
CA SER A 94 24.38 -22.29 -10.22
C SER A 94 23.83 -20.92 -10.64
N ASN A 95 22.93 -20.88 -11.61
CA ASN A 95 22.24 -19.65 -12.00
C ASN A 95 21.06 -19.46 -11.04
N GLY A 96 21.00 -18.32 -10.35
CA GLY A 96 20.06 -18.03 -9.26
C GLY A 96 18.59 -18.40 -9.53
N ILE A 97 17.78 -18.40 -8.46
CA ILE A 97 16.38 -18.84 -8.55
C ILE A 97 15.57 -17.84 -9.40
N ALA A 98 14.98 -18.32 -10.50
CA ALA A 98 14.07 -17.55 -11.33
C ALA A 98 12.71 -17.35 -10.64
N ALA A 99 12.00 -16.26 -10.95
CA ALA A 99 10.76 -15.86 -10.29
C ALA A 99 9.65 -16.93 -10.41
N GLU A 100 9.60 -17.64 -11.53
CA GLU A 100 8.61 -18.68 -11.84
C GLU A 100 8.76 -19.91 -10.94
N ARG A 101 9.95 -20.11 -10.35
CA ARG A 101 10.24 -21.21 -9.43
C ARG A 101 9.83 -20.90 -7.99
N ILE A 102 9.50 -19.64 -7.69
CA ILE A 102 9.08 -19.23 -6.35
C ILE A 102 7.63 -19.67 -6.14
N PRO A 103 7.31 -20.40 -5.04
CA PRO A 103 5.95 -20.82 -4.74
C PRO A 103 4.98 -19.63 -4.68
N LEU A 104 3.78 -19.83 -5.22
CA LEU A 104 2.75 -18.79 -5.33
C LEU A 104 2.44 -18.10 -3.98
N HIS A 105 2.27 -18.91 -2.93
CA HIS A 105 2.03 -18.39 -1.58
C HIS A 105 3.18 -17.52 -1.04
N HIS A 106 4.43 -17.78 -1.43
CA HIS A 106 5.55 -16.94 -1.01
C HIS A 106 5.51 -15.59 -1.72
N LYS A 107 5.16 -15.56 -3.02
CA LYS A 107 4.97 -14.32 -3.77
C LYS A 107 3.90 -13.43 -3.12
N GLU A 108 2.78 -14.06 -2.74
CA GLU A 108 1.69 -13.41 -2.01
C GLU A 108 2.16 -12.79 -0.69
N LEU A 109 2.87 -13.56 0.15
CA LEU A 109 3.38 -13.06 1.43
C LEU A 109 4.38 -11.90 1.25
N VAL A 110 5.22 -11.96 0.21
CA VAL A 110 6.16 -10.87 -0.11
C VAL A 110 5.40 -9.59 -0.49
N VAL A 111 4.42 -9.69 -1.41
CA VAL A 111 3.63 -8.52 -1.82
C VAL A 111 2.80 -7.98 -0.68
N ARG A 112 2.23 -8.85 0.17
CA ARG A 112 1.54 -8.42 1.38
C ARG A 112 2.44 -7.57 2.27
N GLY A 113 3.69 -8.00 2.48
CA GLY A 113 4.68 -7.22 3.23
C GLY A 113 5.03 -5.89 2.58
N LEU A 114 5.09 -5.82 1.25
CA LEU A 114 5.28 -4.54 0.54
C LEU A 114 4.11 -3.58 0.70
N SER A 115 2.89 -4.12 0.81
CA SER A 115 1.66 -3.34 0.96
C SER A 115 1.27 -3.09 2.42
N ASP A 116 2.12 -3.46 3.38
CA ASP A 116 1.84 -3.32 4.81
C ASP A 116 2.06 -1.87 5.28
N VAL A 117 1.09 -1.03 4.94
CA VAL A 117 1.00 0.38 5.30
C VAL A 117 -0.41 0.63 5.84
N ALA A 118 -0.51 1.20 7.03
CA ALA A 118 -1.79 1.46 7.70
C ALA A 118 -1.76 2.81 8.43
N PRO A 119 -2.94 3.42 8.71
CA PRO A 119 -3.02 4.50 9.68
C PRO A 119 -2.44 4.02 11.01
N ALA A 120 -1.69 4.90 11.68
CA ALA A 120 -1.18 4.63 13.01
C ALA A 120 -2.38 4.42 13.94
N THR A 121 -2.37 3.31 14.67
CA THR A 121 -3.35 3.13 15.74
C THR A 121 -3.02 4.12 16.86
N PRO A 122 -4.02 4.78 17.47
CA PRO A 122 -3.79 5.54 18.69
C PRO A 122 -3.11 4.60 19.68
N GLU A 123 -1.91 4.95 20.15
CA GLU A 123 -1.28 4.15 21.21
C GLU A 123 -2.28 4.06 22.36
N GLU A 124 -2.61 2.83 22.77
CA GLU A 124 -3.34 2.54 24.02
C GLU A 124 -2.47 3.01 25.18
N SER A 125 -2.37 4.33 25.35
CA SER A 125 -1.88 4.92 26.58
C SER A 125 -2.89 4.58 27.67
N ALA A 126 -2.40 4.05 28.79
CA ALA A 126 -3.22 3.63 29.92
C ALA A 126 -4.00 4.78 30.58
N GLU A 127 -3.78 6.02 30.15
CA GLU A 127 -4.49 7.21 30.57
C GLU A 127 -5.15 7.85 29.34
N PRO A 128 -6.46 8.14 29.38
CA PRO A 128 -7.11 8.88 28.30
C PRO A 128 -6.43 10.24 28.18
N PRO A 129 -6.07 10.67 26.95
CA PRO A 129 -5.49 11.99 26.77
C PRO A 129 -6.45 13.03 27.35
N GLU A 130 -5.93 14.02 28.08
CA GLU A 130 -6.71 15.18 28.47
C GLU A 130 -7.45 15.72 27.24
N ALA A 131 -8.73 16.08 27.40
CA ALA A 131 -9.55 16.54 26.29
C ALA A 131 -9.01 17.88 25.75
N VAL A 132 -8.10 17.81 24.79
CA VAL A 132 -7.58 18.97 24.09
C VAL A 132 -8.68 19.51 23.16
N PRO A 133 -9.06 20.79 23.26
CA PRO A 133 -10.04 21.39 22.36
C PRO A 133 -9.59 21.26 20.90
N PHE A 134 -10.54 21.00 20.00
CA PHE A 134 -10.24 20.92 18.57
C PHE A 134 -9.92 22.32 18.00
N PRO A 135 -8.73 22.54 17.42
CA PRO A 135 -8.37 23.83 16.84
C PRO A 135 -9.11 24.06 15.51
N LEU A 136 -9.99 25.06 15.46
CA LEU A 136 -10.75 25.40 14.24
C LEU A 136 -9.89 26.13 13.18
N ASP A 137 -8.82 26.74 13.65
CA ASP A 137 -7.89 27.63 12.97
C ASP A 137 -6.51 26.97 12.77
N ALA A 138 -6.47 25.63 12.85
CA ALA A 138 -5.27 24.87 12.51
C ALA A 138 -4.87 25.11 11.05
N GLU A 139 -3.64 25.58 10.84
CA GLU A 139 -3.07 25.80 9.51
C GLU A 139 -2.65 24.49 8.83
N THR A 140 -2.60 23.39 9.60
CA THR A 140 -2.17 22.07 9.13
C THR A 140 -2.95 20.95 9.80
N VAL A 141 -3.02 19.80 9.13
CA VAL A 141 -3.59 18.56 9.67
C VAL A 141 -2.55 17.45 9.47
N GLU A 142 -2.31 16.65 10.50
CA GLU A 142 -1.37 15.54 10.44
C GLU A 142 -2.11 14.21 10.27
N ALA A 143 -1.69 13.39 9.32
CA ALA A 143 -2.04 11.97 9.29
C ALA A 143 -0.80 11.15 9.67
N ARG A 144 -0.96 10.23 10.62
CA ARG A 144 0.13 9.36 11.07
C ARG A 144 -0.07 7.97 10.52
N LEU A 145 1.00 7.40 9.96
CA LEU A 145 1.02 6.05 9.42
C LEU A 145 2.03 5.18 10.17
N GLU A 146 1.86 3.88 9.98
CA GLU A 146 2.84 2.86 10.27
C GLU A 146 3.05 1.97 9.04
N ALA A 147 4.28 1.51 8.85
CA ALA A 147 4.63 0.61 7.76
C ALA A 147 5.65 -0.43 8.21
N THR A 148 5.61 -1.62 7.60
CA THR A 148 6.62 -2.65 7.84
C THR A 148 7.57 -2.75 6.65
N ARG A 149 8.88 -2.76 6.92
CA ARG A 149 9.90 -3.00 5.90
C ARG A 149 11.04 -3.84 6.45
N ALA A 150 11.50 -4.82 5.68
CA ALA A 150 12.57 -5.75 6.09
C ALA A 150 12.35 -6.39 7.48
N GLY A 151 11.09 -6.54 7.91
CA GLY A 151 10.72 -7.05 9.24
C GLY A 151 10.83 -6.05 10.39
N ALA A 152 11.20 -4.79 10.12
CA ALA A 152 11.15 -3.68 11.05
C ALA A 152 9.84 -2.89 10.87
N LYS A 153 9.19 -2.54 11.97
CA LYS A 153 7.99 -1.69 11.97
C LYS A 153 8.42 -0.24 12.14
N HIS A 154 8.21 0.58 11.12
CA HIS A 154 8.40 2.02 11.18
C HIS A 154 7.10 2.66 11.66
N ARG A 155 7.15 3.28 12.84
CA ARG A 155 6.03 4.01 13.45
C ARG A 155 6.23 5.51 13.26
N ASN A 156 5.17 6.27 13.47
CA ASN A 156 5.19 7.74 13.42
C ASN A 156 5.64 8.29 12.07
N LEU A 157 5.19 7.67 10.99
CA LEU A 157 5.35 8.22 9.64
C LEU A 157 4.31 9.33 9.46
N VAL A 158 4.75 10.59 9.59
CA VAL A 158 3.82 11.73 9.65
C VAL A 158 3.71 12.38 8.28
N HIS A 159 2.48 12.55 7.80
CA HIS A 159 2.16 13.39 6.65
C HIS A 159 1.45 14.64 7.12
N VAL A 160 1.94 15.80 6.70
CA VAL A 160 1.37 17.10 7.05
C VAL A 160 0.67 17.65 5.83
N PHE A 161 -0.61 17.97 5.99
CA PHE A 161 -1.46 18.48 4.94
C PHE A 161 -1.93 19.89 5.27
N ARG A 162 -2.28 20.65 4.24
CA ARG A 162 -3.18 21.79 4.44
C ARG A 162 -4.57 21.27 4.83
N PRO A 163 -5.38 22.03 5.59
CA PRO A 163 -6.76 21.68 5.88
C PRO A 163 -7.54 21.39 4.58
N PRO A 164 -8.23 20.23 4.50
CA PRO A 164 -9.09 19.92 3.36
C PRO A 164 -10.25 20.93 3.23
N THR A 165 -10.47 21.42 2.01
CA THR A 165 -11.63 22.28 1.71
C THR A 165 -12.87 21.43 1.40
N ALA A 166 -14.05 22.06 1.35
CA ALA A 166 -15.27 21.40 0.89
C ALA A 166 -15.13 20.82 -0.54
N ALA A 167 -14.40 21.52 -1.42
CA ALA A 167 -14.12 21.03 -2.77
C ALA A 167 -13.25 19.76 -2.75
N ASP A 168 -12.25 19.70 -1.86
CA ASP A 168 -11.41 18.51 -1.69
C ASP A 168 -12.21 17.33 -1.15
N ARG A 169 -13.17 17.56 -0.23
CA ARG A 169 -14.08 16.52 0.27
C ARG A 169 -15.00 15.97 -0.83
N VAL A 170 -15.54 16.84 -1.68
CA VAL A 170 -16.33 16.41 -2.85
C VAL A 170 -15.48 15.61 -3.82
N GLU A 171 -14.25 16.05 -4.08
CA GLU A 171 -13.30 15.34 -4.93
C GLU A 171 -12.96 13.94 -4.37
N TYR A 172 -12.66 13.85 -3.07
CA TYR A 172 -12.43 12.59 -2.36
C TYR A 172 -13.63 11.66 -2.49
N SER A 173 -14.83 12.13 -2.16
CA SER A 173 -16.07 11.35 -2.21
C SER A 173 -16.34 10.80 -3.62
N ARG A 174 -16.08 11.59 -4.66
CA ARG A 174 -16.21 11.17 -6.06
C ARG A 174 -15.21 10.08 -6.43
N VAL A 175 -13.94 10.22 -6.05
CA VAL A 175 -12.91 9.19 -6.28
C VAL A 175 -13.23 7.93 -5.49
N HIS A 176 -13.63 8.07 -4.23
CA HIS A 176 -13.92 6.96 -3.34
C HIS A 176 -15.17 6.18 -3.77
N SER A 177 -16.18 6.85 -4.32
CA SER A 177 -17.45 6.25 -4.74
C SER A 177 -17.46 5.78 -6.20
N LEU A 178 -16.31 5.81 -6.88
CA LEU A 178 -16.26 5.48 -8.30
C LEU A 178 -16.60 4.00 -8.55
N ALA A 179 -17.72 3.78 -9.24
CA ALA A 179 -18.19 2.50 -9.76
C ALA A 179 -18.73 2.70 -11.19
N LEU A 180 -18.42 1.77 -12.09
CA LEU A 180 -18.88 1.80 -13.48
C LEU A 180 -19.85 0.64 -13.70
N TYR A 181 -21.06 0.95 -14.18
CA TYR A 181 -22.07 -0.06 -14.48
C TYR A 181 -22.07 -0.36 -15.98
N VAL A 182 -21.82 -1.61 -16.34
CA VAL A 182 -21.88 -2.11 -17.71
C VAL A 182 -23.06 -3.06 -17.81
N ARG A 183 -24.07 -2.69 -18.60
CA ARG A 183 -25.27 -3.50 -18.81
C ARG A 183 -25.16 -4.30 -20.11
N GLY A 184 -25.11 -5.63 -19.99
CA GLY A 184 -25.27 -6.57 -21.12
C GLY A 184 -26.73 -6.94 -21.34
N SER A 185 -27.02 -7.82 -22.31
CA SER A 185 -28.38 -8.27 -22.61
C SER A 185 -29.04 -9.08 -21.49
N GLN A 186 -28.25 -9.75 -20.62
CA GLN A 186 -28.73 -10.59 -19.52
C GLN A 186 -27.93 -10.45 -18.21
N THR A 187 -26.94 -9.56 -18.14
CA THR A 187 -26.08 -9.40 -16.96
C THR A 187 -25.80 -7.93 -16.67
N LEU A 188 -25.93 -7.53 -15.41
CA LEU A 188 -25.47 -6.25 -14.91
C LEU A 188 -24.09 -6.45 -14.28
N LYS A 189 -23.08 -5.80 -14.85
CA LYS A 189 -21.69 -5.95 -14.47
C LYS A 189 -21.17 -4.64 -13.88
N SER A 190 -20.84 -4.63 -12.59
CA SER A 190 -20.29 -3.45 -11.91
C SER A 190 -18.77 -3.55 -11.84
N LEU A 191 -18.08 -2.69 -12.58
CA LEU A 191 -16.62 -2.57 -12.59
C LEU A 191 -16.19 -1.53 -11.55
N LEU A 192 -15.25 -1.92 -10.70
CA LEU A 192 -14.66 -1.04 -9.70
C LEU A 192 -13.24 -0.65 -10.16
N PRO A 193 -13.05 0.48 -10.86
CA PRO A 193 -11.72 0.88 -11.30
C PRO A 193 -10.79 1.15 -10.11
N SER A 194 -9.48 1.10 -10.35
CA SER A 194 -8.49 1.52 -9.36
C SER A 194 -8.70 2.99 -9.00
N ARG A 195 -8.73 3.27 -7.70
CA ARG A 195 -8.87 4.64 -7.15
C ARG A 195 -7.52 5.31 -6.92
N LEU A 196 -6.43 4.52 -6.98
CA LEU A 196 -5.08 4.96 -6.67
C LEU A 196 -4.66 6.24 -7.39
N PRO A 197 -4.87 6.42 -8.73
CA PRO A 197 -4.45 7.66 -9.39
C PRO A 197 -5.14 8.90 -8.84
N GLY A 198 -6.44 8.81 -8.51
CA GLY A 198 -7.20 9.92 -7.93
C GLY A 198 -6.74 10.25 -6.51
N LEU A 199 -6.46 9.23 -5.69
CA LEU A 199 -5.97 9.42 -4.32
C LEU A 199 -4.55 9.97 -4.29
N VAL A 200 -3.67 9.51 -5.19
CA VAL A 200 -2.31 10.05 -5.37
C VAL A 200 -2.35 11.52 -5.80
N ALA A 201 -3.22 11.88 -6.74
CA ALA A 201 -3.36 13.28 -7.16
C ALA A 201 -3.87 14.17 -6.02
N LEU A 202 -4.82 13.68 -5.22
CA LEU A 202 -5.32 14.40 -4.06
C LEU A 202 -4.25 14.57 -2.98
N TYR A 203 -3.45 13.52 -2.72
CA TYR A 203 -2.28 13.61 -1.85
C TYR A 203 -1.33 14.71 -2.31
N ASP A 204 -0.93 14.65 -3.58
CA ASP A 204 0.04 15.59 -4.15
C ASP A 204 -0.47 17.03 -4.04
N LYS A 205 -1.78 17.26 -4.23
CA LYS A 205 -2.44 18.56 -4.06
C LYS A 205 -2.42 19.07 -2.62
N LEU A 206 -2.52 18.19 -1.63
CA LEU A 206 -2.74 18.55 -0.23
C LEU A 206 -1.46 18.57 0.62
N VAL A 207 -0.47 17.76 0.27
CA VAL A 207 0.73 17.57 1.10
C VAL A 207 1.57 18.83 1.17
N LEU A 208 2.03 19.13 2.39
CA LEU A 208 2.95 20.22 2.71
C LEU A 208 4.31 19.68 3.15
N ASP A 209 4.31 18.69 4.05
CA ASP A 209 5.51 18.11 4.66
C ASP A 209 5.32 16.60 4.95
N ALA A 210 6.42 15.86 5.12
CA ALA A 210 6.40 14.45 5.50
C ALA A 210 7.64 14.08 6.31
N ARG A 211 7.43 13.51 7.50
CA ARG A 211 8.46 13.21 8.50
C ARG A 211 8.55 11.70 8.77
N GLY A 212 9.73 11.24 9.15
CA GLY A 212 10.02 9.81 9.33
C GLY A 212 10.41 9.09 8.03
N TYR A 213 10.61 9.84 6.94
CA TYR A 213 10.98 9.32 5.62
C TYR A 213 12.36 9.81 5.19
N ALA A 214 13.05 8.98 4.40
CA ALA A 214 14.33 9.31 3.79
C ALA A 214 14.39 8.93 2.31
N VAL A 215 15.30 9.57 1.58
CA VAL A 215 15.76 9.17 0.25
C VAL A 215 17.28 9.19 0.26
N ALA A 216 17.90 8.05 -0.08
CA ALA A 216 19.34 7.84 0.02
C ALA A 216 19.87 8.18 1.43
N GLY A 217 19.12 7.82 2.47
CA GLY A 217 19.47 8.09 3.87
C GLY A 217 19.37 9.56 4.30
N GLN A 218 18.89 10.45 3.43
CA GLN A 218 18.66 11.86 3.76
C GLN A 218 17.16 12.11 3.96
N PRO A 219 16.76 12.89 4.99
CA PRO A 219 15.37 13.30 5.17
C PRO A 219 14.83 14.02 3.93
N LEU A 220 13.51 13.94 3.73
CA LEU A 220 12.85 14.67 2.65
C LEU A 220 13.03 16.19 2.84
N ALA A 221 13.65 16.84 1.87
CA ALA A 221 14.04 18.24 1.97
C ALA A 221 12.91 19.23 1.63
N ASP A 222 12.02 18.87 0.70
CA ASP A 222 10.96 19.75 0.23
C ASP A 222 9.74 18.99 -0.32
N ARG A 223 8.65 19.73 -0.56
CA ARG A 223 7.41 19.20 -1.13
C ARG A 223 7.61 18.52 -2.48
N ALA A 224 8.52 19.00 -3.33
CA ALA A 224 8.76 18.39 -4.64
C ALA A 224 9.40 17.00 -4.49
N ALA A 225 10.31 16.83 -3.54
CA ALA A 225 10.88 15.54 -3.17
C ALA A 225 9.81 14.59 -2.61
N ILE A 226 8.91 15.08 -1.75
CA ILE A 226 7.79 14.30 -1.22
C ILE A 226 6.90 13.80 -2.36
N VAL A 227 6.43 14.69 -3.24
CA VAL A 227 5.55 14.34 -4.37
C VAL A 227 6.25 13.34 -5.32
N ARG A 228 7.54 13.51 -5.58
CA ARG A 228 8.27 12.66 -6.52
C ARG A 228 8.55 11.26 -5.98
N HIS A 229 8.93 11.17 -4.71
CA HIS A 229 9.52 9.94 -4.15
C HIS A 229 8.58 9.16 -3.23
N MET A 230 7.52 9.78 -2.72
CA MET A 230 6.59 9.09 -1.82
C MET A 230 5.91 7.92 -2.55
N ASP A 231 5.94 6.75 -1.92
CA ASP A 231 5.33 5.55 -2.46
C ASP A 231 3.80 5.73 -2.62
N PRO A 232 3.21 5.31 -3.76
CA PRO A 232 1.79 5.49 -4.02
C PRO A 232 0.84 4.91 -2.97
N LEU A 233 1.19 3.79 -2.31
CA LEU A 233 0.36 3.25 -1.24
C LEU A 233 0.40 4.13 0.01
N HIS A 234 1.56 4.68 0.36
CA HIS A 234 1.66 5.65 1.46
C HIS A 234 0.82 6.89 1.17
N LYS A 235 0.89 7.42 -0.05
CA LYS A 235 0.03 8.54 -0.48
C LYS A 235 -1.45 8.22 -0.33
N LYS A 236 -1.86 7.04 -0.80
CA LYS A 236 -3.24 6.56 -0.69
C LYS A 236 -3.69 6.46 0.76
N VAL A 237 -2.95 5.75 1.60
CA VAL A 237 -3.33 5.52 3.01
C VAL A 237 -3.35 6.83 3.80
N ALA A 238 -2.40 7.74 3.55
CA ALA A 238 -2.38 9.05 4.20
C ALA A 238 -3.61 9.90 3.84
N VAL A 239 -4.06 9.88 2.58
CA VAL A 239 -5.29 10.56 2.17
C VAL A 239 -6.51 9.89 2.80
N GLN A 240 -6.58 8.56 2.84
CA GLN A 240 -7.70 7.87 3.47
C GLN A 240 -7.78 8.23 4.97
N ALA A 241 -6.67 8.18 5.69
CA ALA A 241 -6.60 8.61 7.09
C ALA A 241 -7.09 10.06 7.27
N LEU A 242 -6.67 10.98 6.39
CA LEU A 242 -7.08 12.39 6.46
C LEU A 242 -8.60 12.63 6.30
N PHE A 243 -9.31 11.78 5.56
CA PHE A 243 -10.73 11.97 5.24
C PHE A 243 -11.67 11.00 5.97
N GLU A 244 -11.15 9.91 6.54
CA GLU A 244 -11.91 8.88 7.25
C GLU A 244 -11.87 9.04 8.78
N GLU A 245 -11.04 9.95 9.31
CA GLU A 245 -11.08 10.41 10.71
C GLU A 245 -12.31 11.26 11.05
#